data_AF-A0A2N1NDF9-F1
#
_entry.id   AF-A0A2N1NDF9-F1
#
_cell.length_a   1.000
_cell.length_b   1.000
_cell.length_c   1.000
_cell.angle_alpha   90.00
_cell.angle_beta   90.00
_cell.angle_gamma   90.00
#
_symmetry.space_group_name_H-M   'P 1'
#
loop_
_entity.id
_entity.type
_entity.pdbx_description
1 polymer ?
#
loop_
_entity_poly.entity_id
_entity_poly.type
_entity_poly.pdbx_seq_one_letter_code
_entity_poly.pdbx_strand_id
1 'polypeptide(L)'
;MTGRFHPVPANDPYTAGNLVINTEPLFLGFMNEKFTVMDMEDTYEKRVKPYVQGISYADAIEYLYGHMPQYIEIKLRQANPANLDAFFTDLRRI
;
A
#
# COMPACT_ATOMS: atom_id res chain seq x y z
N MET A 1 8.98 30.04 -11.70
CA MET A 1 8.38 28.95 -10.90
C MET A 1 9.04 27.66 -11.35
N THR A 2 10.13 27.24 -10.69
CA THR A 2 10.77 25.95 -10.96
C THR A 2 10.47 25.05 -9.76
N GLY A 3 9.63 24.04 -9.97
CA GLY A 3 9.23 23.11 -8.93
C GLY A 3 10.45 22.31 -8.48
N ARG A 4 10.65 22.20 -7.17
CA ARG A 4 11.75 21.48 -6.50
C ARG A 4 11.61 19.96 -6.60
N PHE A 5 11.31 19.43 -7.78
CA PHE A 5 11.33 18.00 -8.05
C PHE A 5 12.61 17.70 -8.84
N HIS A 6 13.64 17.20 -8.14
CA HIS A 6 14.82 16.68 -8.82
C HIS A 6 14.45 15.35 -9.49
N PRO A 7 14.76 15.14 -10.78
CA PRO A 7 14.52 13.86 -11.45
C PRO A 7 15.37 12.78 -10.78
N VAL A 8 14.74 11.65 -10.45
CA VAL A 8 15.42 10.49 -9.87
C VAL A 8 16.39 9.91 -10.92
N PRO A 9 17.65 9.62 -10.57
CA PRO A 9 18.60 9.04 -11.51
C PRO A 9 18.08 7.73 -12.11
N ALA A 10 18.23 7.55 -13.42
CA ALA A 10 17.74 6.39 -14.17
C ALA A 10 18.33 5.02 -13.74
N ASN A 11 19.25 5.00 -12.78
CA ASN A 11 20.02 3.82 -12.39
C ASN A 11 19.98 3.57 -10.87
N ASP A 12 18.94 4.04 -10.20
CA ASP A 12 18.75 3.85 -8.76
C ASP A 12 18.58 2.35 -8.42
N PRO A 13 19.41 1.78 -7.53
CA PRO A 13 19.39 0.36 -7.21
C PRO A 13 18.12 -0.10 -6.47
N TYR A 14 17.28 0.82 -5.98
CA TYR A 14 15.96 0.52 -5.41
C TYR A 14 14.84 0.51 -6.47
N THR A 15 15.15 0.88 -7.71
CA THR A 15 14.21 0.91 -8.86
C THR A 15 14.26 -0.38 -9.70
N ALA A 16 15.26 -1.23 -9.52
CA ALA A 16 15.44 -2.47 -10.27
C ALA A 16 14.43 -3.56 -9.85
N GLY A 17 13.16 -3.40 -10.24
CA GLY A 17 12.10 -4.40 -10.08
C GLY A 17 10.88 -3.95 -9.27
N ASN A 18 10.96 -2.79 -8.59
CA ASN A 18 9.85 -2.23 -7.84
C ASN A 18 9.15 -1.12 -8.64
N LEU A 19 7.82 -1.14 -8.66
CA LEU A 19 7.02 -0.06 -9.24
C LEU A 19 7.29 1.23 -8.46
N VAL A 20 8.06 2.10 -9.09
CA VAL A 20 8.39 3.46 -8.66
C VAL A 20 7.10 4.27 -8.50
N ILE A 21 6.58 4.35 -7.26
CA ILE A 21 5.33 5.06 -6.90
C ILE A 21 5.38 6.55 -7.27
N ASN A 22 6.57 7.07 -7.58
CA ASN A 22 6.83 8.45 -7.98
C ASN A 22 6.45 8.77 -9.44
N THR A 23 5.53 8.00 -10.03
CA THR A 23 4.73 8.47 -11.17
C THR A 23 3.30 8.73 -10.69
N GLU A 24 2.78 9.93 -10.95
CA GLU A 24 1.41 10.36 -10.61
C GLU A 24 0.33 9.28 -10.84
N PRO A 25 0.30 8.53 -11.96
CA PRO A 25 -0.70 7.48 -12.16
C PRO A 25 -0.61 6.30 -11.18
N LEU A 26 0.59 5.95 -10.70
CA LEU A 26 0.78 4.84 -9.74
C LEU A 26 0.34 5.24 -8.34
N PHE A 27 0.65 6.47 -7.92
CA PHE A 27 0.17 7.01 -6.65
C PHE A 27 -1.35 7.23 -6.65
N LEU A 28 -1.91 7.76 -7.75
CA LEU A 28 -3.36 7.90 -7.93
C LEU A 28 -4.06 6.54 -7.98
N GLY A 29 -3.45 5.54 -8.60
CA GLY A 29 -3.92 4.16 -8.60
C GLY A 29 -3.96 3.58 -7.19
N PHE A 30 -2.86 3.73 -6.44
CA PHE A 30 -2.80 3.34 -5.03
C PHE A 30 -3.88 4.01 -4.18
N MET A 31 -4.10 5.33 -4.31
CA MET A 31 -5.13 6.04 -3.56
C MET A 31 -6.57 5.68 -3.96
N ASN A 32 -6.78 5.21 -5.19
CA ASN A 32 -8.08 4.72 -5.65
C ASN A 32 -8.27 3.23 -5.37
N GLU A 33 -7.24 2.53 -4.92
CA GLU A 33 -7.33 1.12 -4.57
C GLU A 33 -8.27 0.97 -3.36
N LYS A 34 -9.22 0.05 -3.47
CA LYS A 34 -10.11 -0.29 -2.37
C LYS A 34 -10.18 -1.79 -2.23
N PHE A 35 -10.14 -2.25 -1.00
CA PHE A 35 -10.45 -3.64 -0.70
C PHE A 35 -11.94 -3.85 -0.93
N THR A 36 -12.28 -4.62 -1.96
CA THR A 36 -13.68 -5.01 -2.20
C THR A 36 -13.91 -6.43 -1.70
N VAL A 37 -15.14 -6.76 -1.29
CA VAL A 37 -15.51 -8.12 -0.83
C VAL A 37 -15.34 -9.18 -1.94
N MET A 38 -15.22 -8.74 -3.20
CA MET A 38 -14.94 -9.60 -4.35
C MET A 38 -13.45 -9.71 -4.69
N ASP A 39 -12.60 -8.82 -4.17
CA ASP A 39 -11.14 -9.00 -4.25
C ASP A 39 -10.75 -10.14 -3.31
N MET A 40 -10.22 -11.22 -3.86
CA MET A 40 -9.49 -12.21 -3.08
C MET A 40 -8.33 -11.51 -2.35
N GLU A 41 -8.10 -11.85 -1.08
CA GLU A 41 -7.05 -11.24 -0.26
C GLU A 41 -5.67 -11.23 -0.94
N ASP A 42 -5.38 -12.28 -1.71
CA ASP A 42 -4.15 -12.48 -2.46
C ASP A 42 -4.00 -11.47 -3.62
N THR A 43 -5.12 -11.05 -4.21
CA THR A 43 -5.16 -10.06 -5.30
C THR A 43 -4.89 -8.65 -4.75
N TYR A 44 -5.53 -8.30 -3.63
CA TYR A 44 -5.30 -7.00 -2.99
C TYR A 44 -3.87 -6.86 -2.48
N GLU A 45 -3.34 -7.90 -1.81
CA GLU A 45 -1.94 -7.89 -1.37
C GLU A 45 -0.99 -7.65 -2.55
N LYS A 46 -1.14 -8.38 -3.67
CA LYS A 46 -0.27 -8.21 -4.84
C LYS A 46 -0.30 -6.80 -5.44
N ARG A 47 -1.45 -6.13 -5.40
CA ARG A 47 -1.59 -4.76 -5.91
C ARG A 47 -1.00 -3.74 -4.93
N VAL A 48 -1.22 -3.91 -3.63
CA VAL A 48 -0.86 -2.92 -2.61
C VAL A 48 0.57 -3.07 -2.10
N LYS A 49 1.08 -4.29 -1.99
CA LYS A 49 2.44 -4.63 -1.51
C LYS A 49 3.56 -3.83 -2.20
N PRO A 50 3.62 -3.67 -3.54
CA PRO A 50 4.67 -2.87 -4.17
C PRO A 50 4.61 -1.39 -3.77
N TYR A 51 3.44 -0.85 -3.41
CA TYR A 51 3.30 0.54 -2.98
C TYR A 51 3.68 0.74 -1.51
N VAL A 52 3.36 -0.23 -0.64
CA VAL A 52 3.67 -0.10 0.80
C VAL A 52 5.11 -0.48 1.15
N GLN A 53 5.85 -1.11 0.24
CA GLN A 53 7.25 -1.48 0.44
C GLN A 53 8.21 -0.28 0.50
N GLY A 54 7.86 0.85 -0.13
CA GLY A 54 8.68 2.06 -0.14
C GLY A 54 8.41 3.04 1.01
N ILE A 55 7.40 2.76 1.84
CA ILE A 55 6.94 3.63 2.93
C ILE A 55 7.04 2.93 4.28
N SER A 56 7.15 3.71 5.36
CA SER A 56 7.21 3.14 6.71
C SER A 56 5.88 2.48 7.05
N TYR A 57 5.91 1.42 7.88
CA TYR A 57 4.68 0.75 8.30
C TYR A 57 3.70 1.70 9.01
N ALA A 58 4.22 2.63 9.81
CA ALA A 58 3.43 3.62 10.52
C ALA A 58 2.68 4.56 9.57
N ASP A 59 3.27 4.90 8.42
CA ASP A 59 2.59 5.69 7.39
C ASP A 59 1.63 4.81 6.57
N ALA A 60 2.07 3.61 6.17
CA ALA A 60 1.31 2.71 5.32
C ALA A 60 -0.01 2.27 5.97
N ILE A 61 -0.01 2.01 7.28
CA ILE A 61 -1.16 1.45 7.98
C ILE A 61 -2.37 2.40 7.96
N GLU A 62 -2.15 3.72 7.97
CA GLU A 62 -3.22 4.71 7.86
C GLU A 62 -3.89 4.68 6.48
N TYR A 63 -3.10 4.58 5.41
CA TYR A 63 -3.63 4.44 4.04
C TYR A 63 -4.33 3.09 3.86
N LEU A 64 -3.75 2.01 4.38
CA LEU A 64 -4.32 0.66 4.31
C LEU A 64 -5.69 0.58 4.97
N TYR A 65 -5.90 1.25 6.11
CA TYR A 65 -7.21 1.35 6.73
C TYR A 65 -8.21 2.12 5.87
N GLY A 66 -7.78 3.18 5.20
CA GLY A 66 -8.62 3.97 4.29
C GLY A 66 -9.09 3.21 3.04
N HIS A 67 -8.36 2.17 2.62
CA HIS A 67 -8.74 1.31 1.50
C HIS A 67 -9.82 0.29 1.87
N MET A 68 -10.00 0.02 3.16
CA MET A 68 -10.84 -1.06 3.66
C MET A 68 -12.28 -0.60 3.91
N PRO A 69 -13.29 -1.48 3.76
CA PRO A 69 -14.61 -1.22 4.29
C PRO A 69 -14.56 -1.19 5.82
N GLN A 70 -15.37 -0.34 6.45
CA GLN A 70 -15.35 -0.05 7.89
C GLN A 70 -15.35 -1.31 8.78
N TYR A 71 -16.12 -2.33 8.42
CA TYR A 71 -16.19 -3.58 9.18
C TYR A 71 -14.84 -4.34 9.21
N ILE A 72 -14.11 -4.36 8.09
CA ILE A 72 -12.79 -5.01 8.00
C ILE A 72 -11.73 -4.15 8.70
N GLU A 73 -11.80 -2.83 8.53
CA GLU A 73 -10.93 -1.90 9.26
C GLU A 73 -11.00 -2.11 10.77
N ILE A 74 -12.21 -2.17 11.34
CA ILE A 74 -12.41 -2.36 12.78
C ILE A 74 -11.76 -3.67 13.26
N LYS A 75 -11.95 -4.76 12.51
CA LYS A 75 -11.32 -6.05 12.83
C LYS A 75 -9.79 -5.99 12.77
N LEU A 76 -9.22 -5.33 11.76
CA LEU A 76 -7.77 -5.17 11.62
C LEU A 76 -7.18 -4.25 12.69
N ARG A 77 -7.89 -3.19 13.09
CA ARG A 77 -7.49 -2.36 14.24
C ARG A 77 -7.52 -3.15 15.54
N GLN A 78 -8.51 -4.03 15.72
CA GLN A 78 -8.60 -4.89 16.89
C GLN A 78 -7.48 -5.96 16.93
N ALA A 79 -7.10 -6.50 15.77
CA ALA A 79 -5.98 -7.44 15.66
C ALA A 79 -4.63 -6.79 15.99
N ASN A 80 -4.52 -5.46 15.83
CA ASN A 80 -3.32 -4.66 16.07
C ASN A 80 -2.07 -5.31 15.43
N PRO A 81 -2.03 -5.42 14.09
CA PRO A 81 -0.91 -6.03 13.40
C PRO A 81 0.40 -5.31 13.73
N ALA A 82 1.47 -6.08 13.91
CA ALA A 82 2.79 -5.53 14.29
C ALA A 82 3.59 -5.01 13.09
N ASN A 83 3.23 -5.42 11.86
CA ASN A 83 3.90 -5.07 10.62
C ASN A 83 3.00 -5.38 9.41
N LEU A 84 3.46 -5.06 8.19
CA LEU A 84 2.72 -5.30 6.94
C LEU A 84 2.37 -6.79 6.73
N ASP A 85 3.29 -7.71 7.06
CA ASP A 85 3.08 -9.14 6.86
C ASP A 85 1.97 -9.68 7.79
N ALA A 86 1.99 -9.23 9.06
CA ALA A 86 0.93 -9.49 10.02
C ALA A 86 -0.41 -8.91 9.56
N PHE A 87 -0.42 -7.69 9.02
CA PHE A 87 -1.63 -7.06 8.48
C PHE A 87 -2.30 -7.90 7.38
N PHE A 88 -1.53 -8.34 6.38
CA PHE A 88 -2.09 -9.17 5.30
C PHE A 88 -2.49 -10.56 5.81
N THR A 89 -1.76 -11.11 6.79
CA THR A 89 -2.14 -12.36 7.46
C THR A 89 -3.48 -12.23 8.18
N ASP A 90 -3.71 -11.15 8.92
CA ASP A 90 -4.98 -10.90 9.60
C ASP A 90 -6.10 -10.63 8.59
N LEU A 91 -5.82 -9.87 7.52
CA LEU A 91 -6.79 -9.62 6.44
C LEU A 91 -7.32 -10.92 5.83
N ARG A 92 -6.44 -11.90 5.62
CA ARG A 92 -6.79 -13.23 5.09
C ARG A 92 -7.63 -14.08 6.05
N ARG A 93 -7.64 -13.74 7.34
CA ARG A 93 -8.36 -14.49 8.39
C ARG A 93 -9.74 -13.91 8.72
N ILE A 94 -10.10 -12.78 8.13
CA ILE A 94 -11.34 -12.01 8.41
C ILE A 94 -12.54 -12.59 7.69
#